data_AF-A0A967GBV9-F1
#
_entry.id   AF-A0A967GBV9-F1
#
_cell.length_a   1.000
_cell.length_b   1.000
_cell.length_c   1.000
_cell.angle_alpha   90.00
_cell.angle_beta   90.00
_cell.angle_gamma   90.00
#
_symmetry.space_group_name_H-M   'P 1'
#
loop_
_entity.id
_entity.type
_entity.pdbx_description
1 polymer ?
#
loop_
_entity_poly.entity_id
_entity_poly.type
_entity_poly.pdbx_seq_one_letter_code
_entity_poly.pdbx_strand_id
1 'polypeptide(L)'
;MFEGFPDFGHMVTPQEYDTTYAADIPIFRLSQDYPDDMPPDSELPSVLDIDFTTDWEDYAMNIREYCFEGNVGNSNIEEDWRPENNTERDWYHIPWLHWGPTGTEGFHGLIFETAVSPFQLAAGQVEPQYIYAITIVNGYGGYTLGQMWADPLNPDRMATDRRSGGGFPVGTIFCKLLLTTAPVEQVDY
;
A
#
# COMPACT_ATOMS: atom_id res chain seq x y z
N MET A 1 24.77 3.21 -10.68
CA MET A 1 23.46 3.17 -11.36
C MET A 1 22.50 2.64 -10.33
N PHE A 2 21.38 3.31 -10.05
CA PHE A 2 20.43 2.82 -9.03
C PHE A 2 19.85 1.49 -9.54
N GLU A 3 20.01 0.42 -8.77
CA GLU A 3 19.33 -0.85 -8.99
C GLU A 3 18.04 -0.79 -8.15
N GLY A 4 16.88 -0.66 -8.81
CA GLY A 4 15.56 -0.57 -8.15
C GLY A 4 14.82 0.75 -8.33
N PHE A 5 13.60 0.81 -7.81
CA PHE A 5 12.76 2.02 -7.81
C PHE A 5 13.22 3.00 -6.73
N PRO A 6 13.10 4.33 -6.96
CA PRO A 6 13.32 5.30 -5.90
C PRO A 6 12.27 5.13 -4.80
N ASP A 7 12.61 5.52 -3.57
CA ASP A 7 11.67 5.47 -2.45
C ASP A 7 10.40 6.28 -2.75
N PHE A 8 10.55 7.45 -3.36
CA PHE A 8 9.43 8.34 -3.68
C PHE A 8 9.70 9.17 -4.94
N GLY A 9 8.63 9.68 -5.55
CA GLY A 9 8.68 10.54 -6.74
C GLY A 9 8.57 12.03 -6.45
N HIS A 10 8.02 12.40 -5.29
CA HIS A 10 7.77 13.78 -4.90
C HIS A 10 8.14 14.03 -3.44
N MET A 11 8.92 15.08 -3.17
CA MET A 11 9.26 15.50 -1.81
C MET A 11 9.57 17.00 -1.80
N VAL A 12 9.41 17.63 -0.63
CA VAL A 12 9.96 18.96 -0.36
C VAL A 12 11.50 18.95 -0.50
N THR A 13 12.12 20.13 -0.54
CA THR A 13 13.59 20.19 -0.60
C THR A 13 14.22 19.59 0.67
N PRO A 14 15.43 19.02 0.61
CA PRO A 14 16.11 18.50 1.79
C PRO A 14 16.25 19.55 2.92
N GLN A 15 16.55 20.80 2.57
CA GLN A 15 16.62 21.89 3.55
C GLN A 15 15.27 22.13 4.24
N GLU A 16 14.17 22.10 3.48
CA GLU A 16 12.83 22.28 4.02
C GLU A 16 12.45 21.12 4.93
N TYR A 17 12.73 19.87 4.52
CA TYR A 17 12.56 18.70 5.36
C TYR A 17 13.31 18.82 6.69
N ASP A 18 14.62 19.07 6.64
CA ASP A 18 15.50 19.12 7.82
C ASP A 18 15.09 20.23 8.81
N THR A 19 14.55 21.34 8.31
CA THR A 19 14.20 22.51 9.13
C THR A 19 12.76 22.55 9.60
N THR A 20 11.85 21.83 8.93
CA THR A 20 10.40 21.93 9.19
C THR A 20 9.79 20.62 9.68
N TYR A 21 10.24 19.47 9.17
CA TYR A 21 9.51 18.20 9.33
C TYR A 21 10.31 17.10 10.04
N ALA A 22 11.65 17.09 9.91
CA ALA A 22 12.50 15.97 10.32
C ALA A 22 12.44 15.60 11.82
N ALA A 23 11.93 16.49 12.67
CA ALA A 23 11.77 16.21 14.10
C ALA A 23 10.60 15.25 14.39
N ASP A 24 9.58 15.24 13.54
CA ASP A 24 8.28 14.62 13.83
C ASP A 24 7.86 13.58 12.78
N ILE A 25 8.27 13.75 11.52
CA ILE A 25 7.81 12.91 10.40
C ILE A 25 9.00 12.21 9.74
N PRO A 26 9.07 10.87 9.73
CA PRO A 26 10.12 10.14 9.03
C PRO A 26 10.00 10.25 7.51
N ILE A 27 11.12 10.09 6.80
CA ILE A 27 11.11 9.90 5.35
C ILE A 27 10.55 8.52 5.02
N PHE A 28 9.66 8.45 4.03
CA PHE A 28 9.15 7.21 3.47
C PHE A 28 10.26 6.32 2.90
N ARG A 29 10.12 5.00 3.07
CA ARG A 29 10.98 3.99 2.44
C ARG A 29 10.15 2.97 1.70
N LEU A 30 10.54 2.70 0.47
CA LEU A 30 9.85 1.71 -0.35
C LEU A 30 10.28 0.30 0.06
N SER A 31 9.45 -0.39 0.84
CA SER A 31 9.58 -1.85 1.04
C SER A 31 9.39 -2.61 -0.29
N GLN A 32 10.48 -3.03 -0.91
CA GLN A 32 10.52 -3.73 -2.21
C GLN A 32 11.46 -4.96 -2.22
N ASP A 33 11.88 -5.42 -1.05
CA ASP A 33 12.70 -6.63 -0.89
C ASP A 33 11.82 -7.89 -1.01
N TYR A 34 11.22 -8.07 -2.19
CA TYR A 34 10.26 -9.13 -2.46
C TYR A 34 10.85 -10.53 -2.19
N PRO A 35 10.03 -11.51 -1.74
CA PRO A 35 10.49 -12.88 -1.55
C PRO A 35 10.96 -13.52 -2.87
N ASP A 36 12.14 -14.14 -2.82
CA ASP A 36 12.68 -14.93 -3.95
C ASP A 36 11.89 -16.25 -4.13
N ASP A 37 11.41 -16.82 -3.03
CA ASP A 37 10.67 -18.07 -2.97
C ASP A 37 9.20 -17.83 -2.61
N MET A 38 8.30 -18.62 -3.19
CA MET A 38 6.89 -18.58 -2.84
C MET A 38 6.70 -19.09 -1.40
N PRO A 39 5.99 -18.35 -0.52
CA PRO A 39 5.66 -18.84 0.81
C PRO A 39 4.90 -20.18 0.73
N PRO A 40 5.19 -21.15 1.62
CA PRO A 40 4.58 -22.47 1.57
C PRO A 40 3.10 -22.44 1.96
N ASP A 41 2.32 -23.44 1.55
CA ASP A 41 0.89 -23.55 1.91
C ASP A 41 0.63 -23.58 3.42
N SER A 42 1.61 -23.99 4.23
CA SER A 42 1.53 -23.97 5.70
C SER A 42 1.46 -22.56 6.30
N GLU A 43 1.75 -21.53 5.51
CA GLU A 43 1.71 -20.12 5.91
C GLU A 43 0.50 -19.37 5.32
N LEU A 44 -0.46 -20.11 4.73
CA LEU A 44 -1.67 -19.49 4.19
C LEU A 44 -2.40 -18.71 5.29
N PRO A 45 -2.86 -17.47 5.01
CA PRO A 45 -3.60 -16.69 5.98
C PRO A 45 -4.87 -17.42 6.44
N SER A 46 -5.05 -17.61 7.74
CA SER A 46 -6.21 -18.31 8.31
C SER A 46 -7.55 -17.63 8.00
N VAL A 47 -7.55 -16.35 7.64
CA VAL A 47 -8.73 -15.64 7.12
C VAL A 47 -9.33 -16.32 5.89
N LEU A 48 -8.52 -17.05 5.11
CA LEU A 48 -8.99 -17.81 3.95
C LEU A 48 -9.78 -19.08 4.31
N ASP A 49 -9.80 -19.49 5.59
CA ASP A 49 -10.63 -20.59 6.06
C ASP A 49 -12.12 -20.20 6.17
N ILE A 50 -12.44 -18.90 6.14
CA ILE A 50 -13.82 -18.40 6.19
C ILE A 50 -14.43 -18.46 4.79
N ASP A 51 -15.56 -19.15 4.64
CA ASP A 51 -16.31 -19.19 3.39
C ASP A 51 -17.03 -17.86 3.14
N PHE A 52 -16.40 -16.98 2.37
CA PHE A 52 -16.94 -15.68 2.00
C PHE A 52 -18.30 -15.73 1.28
N THR A 53 -18.74 -16.88 0.76
CA THR A 53 -20.05 -16.99 0.10
C THR A 53 -21.20 -17.16 1.09
N THR A 54 -20.90 -17.66 2.29
CA THR A 54 -21.88 -17.90 3.35
C THR A 54 -21.69 -16.97 4.55
N ASP A 55 -20.45 -16.56 4.82
CA ASP A 55 -20.06 -15.70 5.95
C ASP A 55 -19.19 -14.52 5.48
N TRP A 56 -19.76 -13.72 4.57
CA TRP A 56 -19.07 -12.63 3.89
C TRP A 56 -18.63 -11.50 4.83
N GLU A 57 -19.40 -11.24 5.89
CA GLU A 57 -19.13 -10.16 6.84
C GLU A 57 -17.92 -10.51 7.72
N ASP A 58 -17.90 -11.71 8.31
CA ASP A 58 -16.75 -12.16 9.10
C ASP A 58 -15.51 -12.29 8.23
N TYR A 59 -15.63 -12.77 6.98
CA TYR A 59 -14.52 -12.78 6.02
C TYR A 59 -13.96 -11.36 5.80
N ALA A 60 -14.82 -10.40 5.47
CA ALA A 60 -14.40 -9.02 5.20
C ALA A 60 -13.75 -8.36 6.43
N MET A 61 -14.30 -8.59 7.62
CA MET A 61 -13.76 -8.05 8.86
C MET A 61 -12.41 -8.68 9.21
N ASN A 62 -12.25 -9.99 9.05
CA ASN A 62 -10.96 -10.66 9.29
C ASN A 62 -9.90 -10.27 8.26
N ILE A 63 -10.27 -10.01 6.99
CA ILE A 63 -9.32 -9.45 6.01
C ILE A 63 -8.86 -8.06 6.45
N ARG A 64 -9.77 -7.23 6.98
CA ARG A 64 -9.43 -5.91 7.53
C ARG A 64 -8.46 -6.02 8.70
N GLU A 65 -8.72 -6.89 9.66
CA GLU A 65 -7.82 -7.10 10.80
C GLU A 65 -6.46 -7.64 10.35
N TYR A 66 -6.43 -8.58 9.39
CA TYR A 66 -5.19 -9.06 8.78
C TYR A 66 -4.38 -7.93 8.14
N CYS A 67 -5.04 -6.97 7.49
CA CYS A 67 -4.38 -5.78 6.96
C CYS A 67 -3.87 -4.83 8.04
N PHE A 68 -4.55 -4.74 9.18
CA PHE A 68 -4.24 -3.77 10.23
C PHE A 68 -3.16 -4.27 11.18
N GLU A 69 -3.08 -5.57 11.42
CA GLU A 69 -2.12 -6.16 12.34
C GLU A 69 -0.66 -5.85 11.95
N GLY A 70 0.04 -5.17 12.88
CA GLY A 70 1.40 -4.63 12.71
C GLY A 70 1.49 -3.36 11.85
N ASN A 71 0.44 -2.98 11.12
CA ASN A 71 0.43 -1.76 10.29
C ASN A 71 -0.20 -0.56 11.00
N VAL A 72 -1.02 -0.78 12.03
CA VAL A 72 -1.64 0.31 12.80
C VAL A 72 -1.51 0.07 14.30
N GLY A 73 -1.77 1.11 15.08
CA GLY A 73 -1.78 1.01 16.55
C GLY A 73 -0.42 1.27 17.18
N ASN A 74 0.52 1.85 16.41
CA ASN A 74 1.75 2.37 16.97
C ASN A 74 1.46 3.54 17.91
N SER A 75 2.39 3.83 18.84
CA SER A 75 2.27 4.99 19.73
C SER A 75 2.34 6.33 18.99
N ASN A 76 2.79 6.32 17.73
CA ASN A 76 2.87 7.45 16.83
C ASN A 76 2.20 7.08 15.51
N ILE A 77 1.18 7.84 15.09
CA ILE A 77 0.46 7.59 13.83
C ILE A 77 1.34 7.80 12.59
N GLU A 78 2.41 8.59 12.71
CA GLU A 78 3.41 8.78 11.65
C GLU A 78 4.22 7.51 11.35
N GLU A 79 4.13 6.50 12.23
CA GLU A 79 4.74 5.17 12.08
C GLU A 79 3.75 4.11 11.57
N ASP A 80 2.45 4.44 11.49
CA ASP A 80 1.46 3.55 10.89
C ASP A 80 1.70 3.42 9.39
N TRP A 81 1.37 2.26 8.84
CA TRP A 81 1.51 1.91 7.43
C TRP A 81 2.95 2.04 6.92
N ARG A 82 3.93 1.68 7.76
CA ARG A 82 5.35 1.49 7.39
C ARG A 82 5.74 0.01 7.35
N PRO A 83 5.53 -0.67 6.21
CA PRO A 83 5.86 -2.08 6.03
C PRO A 83 7.25 -2.50 6.51
N GLU A 84 8.24 -1.63 6.35
CA GLU A 84 9.62 -1.88 6.77
C GLU A 84 9.79 -2.04 8.30
N ASN A 85 8.80 -1.60 9.07
CA ASN A 85 8.77 -1.69 10.53
C ASN A 85 7.79 -2.75 11.05
N ASN A 86 7.00 -3.40 10.17
CA ASN A 86 6.02 -4.38 10.60
C ASN A 86 6.71 -5.66 11.10
N THR A 87 6.45 -6.04 12.35
CA THR A 87 7.05 -7.23 12.97
C THR A 87 6.14 -8.46 12.98
N GLU A 88 4.87 -8.30 12.59
CA GLU A 88 3.88 -9.38 12.56
C GLU A 88 3.95 -10.16 11.24
N ARG A 89 4.21 -9.45 10.13
CA ARG A 89 4.48 -10.06 8.81
C ARG A 89 5.14 -9.07 7.86
N ASP A 90 5.83 -9.63 6.89
CA ASP A 90 6.40 -8.85 5.81
C ASP A 90 5.30 -8.32 4.88
N TRP A 91 5.38 -7.02 4.62
CA TRP A 91 4.54 -6.30 3.67
C TRP A 91 5.42 -5.59 2.65
N TYR A 92 4.90 -5.48 1.43
CA TYR A 92 5.64 -4.90 0.32
C TYR A 92 4.80 -3.87 -0.41
N HIS A 93 5.43 -2.77 -0.80
CA HIS A 93 4.82 -1.77 -1.66
C HIS A 93 4.78 -2.25 -3.10
N ILE A 94 3.92 -1.59 -3.88
CA ILE A 94 3.86 -1.75 -5.33
C ILE A 94 4.47 -0.50 -5.96
N PRO A 95 5.57 -0.57 -6.72
CA PRO A 95 6.27 0.59 -7.28
C PRO A 95 5.54 1.20 -8.50
N TRP A 96 4.22 1.17 -8.49
CA TRP A 96 3.39 1.83 -9.50
C TRP A 96 3.19 3.29 -9.13
N LEU A 97 3.01 4.14 -10.14
CA LEU A 97 2.73 5.56 -9.95
C LEU A 97 3.81 6.29 -9.12
N HIS A 98 5.05 5.78 -9.09
CA HIS A 98 6.15 6.32 -8.30
C HIS A 98 6.82 7.57 -8.91
N TRP A 99 6.46 7.99 -10.13
CA TRP A 99 7.14 9.08 -10.84
C TRP A 99 6.18 10.12 -11.41
N GLY A 100 6.64 11.37 -11.43
CA GLY A 100 5.95 12.51 -12.04
C GLY A 100 5.41 13.50 -11.01
N PRO A 101 4.70 14.56 -11.44
CA PRO A 101 4.16 15.58 -10.54
C PRO A 101 3.19 15.04 -9.48
N THR A 102 2.57 13.89 -9.74
CA THR A 102 1.65 13.17 -8.86
C THR A 102 2.23 11.82 -8.40
N GLY A 103 3.56 11.67 -8.46
CA GLY A 103 4.24 10.47 -8.00
C GLY A 103 4.08 10.28 -6.49
N THR A 104 4.36 9.07 -6.02
CA THR A 104 4.40 8.73 -4.59
C THR A 104 5.13 9.80 -3.78
N GLU A 105 4.49 10.29 -2.71
CA GLU A 105 5.06 11.32 -1.84
C GLU A 105 6.05 10.75 -0.80
N GLY A 106 6.96 11.58 -0.30
CA GLY A 106 8.14 11.16 0.47
C GLY A 106 8.02 11.12 1.99
N PHE A 107 6.85 11.38 2.59
CA PHE A 107 6.60 11.28 4.04
C PHE A 107 5.98 9.93 4.42
N HIS A 108 4.91 9.50 3.75
CA HIS A 108 4.12 8.30 4.05
C HIS A 108 4.00 7.32 2.88
N GLY A 109 4.52 7.66 1.70
CA GLY A 109 4.38 6.82 0.51
C GLY A 109 3.00 6.91 -0.15
N LEU A 110 2.26 8.00 0.05
CA LEU A 110 0.93 8.16 -0.52
C LEU A 110 0.97 8.40 -2.03
N ILE A 111 0.09 7.70 -2.73
CA ILE A 111 -0.14 7.82 -4.16
C ILE A 111 -1.39 8.67 -4.37
N PHE A 112 -1.31 9.67 -5.23
CA PHE A 112 -2.49 10.42 -5.68
C PHE A 112 -3.35 9.52 -6.59
N GLU A 113 -4.56 9.20 -6.16
CA GLU A 113 -5.48 8.35 -6.94
C GLU A 113 -6.35 9.18 -7.87
N THR A 114 -7.08 10.15 -7.31
CA THR A 114 -8.04 10.93 -8.07
C THR A 114 -8.52 12.18 -7.33
N ALA A 115 -9.11 13.11 -8.08
CA ALA A 115 -9.93 14.17 -7.53
C ALA A 115 -11.40 13.73 -7.55
N VAL A 116 -12.09 13.84 -6.41
CA VAL A 116 -13.53 13.59 -6.32
C VAL A 116 -14.30 14.90 -6.44
N SER A 117 -15.37 14.87 -7.22
CA SER A 117 -16.30 15.96 -7.41
C SER A 117 -17.18 16.20 -6.18
N PRO A 118 -17.82 17.37 -6.04
CA PRO A 118 -18.82 17.61 -4.99
C PRO A 118 -19.86 16.50 -4.91
N PHE A 119 -20.24 16.15 -3.68
CA PHE A 119 -21.26 15.18 -3.30
C PHE A 119 -20.97 13.71 -3.65
N GLN A 120 -19.72 13.37 -3.95
CA GLN A 120 -19.33 11.98 -4.22
C GLN A 120 -19.04 11.18 -2.95
N LEU A 121 -18.49 11.83 -1.92
CA LEU A 121 -18.16 11.15 -0.66
C LEU A 121 -19.33 11.18 0.34
N ALA A 122 -19.96 12.35 0.48
CA ALA A 122 -21.07 12.57 1.39
C ALA A 122 -21.91 13.77 0.94
N ALA A 123 -23.14 13.89 1.46
CA ALA A 123 -24.01 15.02 1.16
C ALA A 123 -23.44 16.38 1.65
N GLY A 124 -22.58 16.37 2.67
CA GLY A 124 -21.91 17.56 3.20
C GLY A 124 -20.67 18.00 2.39
N GLN A 125 -20.16 17.13 1.51
CA GLN A 125 -18.97 17.40 0.70
C GLN A 125 -19.31 18.28 -0.50
N VAL A 126 -19.37 19.59 -0.29
CA VAL A 126 -19.74 20.59 -1.31
C VAL A 126 -18.58 21.04 -2.19
N GLU A 127 -17.33 20.81 -1.77
CA GLU A 127 -16.12 21.18 -2.50
C GLU A 127 -15.40 19.95 -3.05
N PRO A 128 -14.71 20.02 -4.21
CA PRO A 128 -13.86 18.92 -4.67
C PRO A 128 -12.81 18.52 -3.63
N GLN A 129 -12.53 17.22 -3.55
CA GLN A 129 -11.53 16.67 -2.62
C GLN A 129 -10.53 15.80 -3.37
N TYR A 130 -9.39 15.54 -2.75
CA TYR A 130 -8.39 14.63 -3.30
C TYR A 130 -8.37 13.33 -2.52
N ILE A 131 -8.18 12.22 -3.26
CA ILE A 131 -8.02 10.89 -2.71
C ILE A 131 -6.58 10.46 -2.89
N TYR A 132 -6.01 10.02 -1.78
CA TYR A 132 -4.69 9.44 -1.71
C TYR A 132 -4.79 7.98 -1.27
N ALA A 133 -3.80 7.18 -1.61
CA ALA A 133 -3.76 5.78 -1.21
C ALA A 133 -2.39 5.34 -0.79
N ILE A 134 -2.35 4.39 0.14
CA ILE A 134 -1.23 3.46 0.26
C ILE A 134 -1.74 2.08 -0.14
N THR A 135 -0.92 1.32 -0.86
CA THR A 135 -1.20 -0.07 -1.20
C THR A 135 -0.01 -0.93 -0.86
N ILE A 136 -0.25 -1.97 -0.06
CA ILE A 136 0.73 -2.97 0.32
C ILE A 136 0.20 -4.36 0.02
N VAL A 137 1.10 -5.30 -0.20
CA VAL A 137 0.80 -6.70 -0.48
C VAL A 137 1.61 -7.61 0.43
N ASN A 138 1.02 -8.71 0.87
CA ASN A 138 1.70 -9.69 1.73
C ASN A 138 2.72 -10.53 0.94
N GLY A 139 3.48 -11.38 1.62
CA GLY A 139 4.52 -12.23 1.02
C GLY A 139 4.12 -13.01 -0.23
N TYR A 140 2.90 -13.54 -0.29
CA TYR A 140 2.41 -14.26 -1.49
C TYR A 140 2.32 -13.36 -2.72
N GLY A 141 1.77 -12.15 -2.57
CA GLY A 141 1.74 -11.21 -3.69
C GLY A 141 3.07 -10.51 -3.92
N GLY A 142 3.86 -10.30 -2.86
CA GLY A 142 5.25 -9.85 -2.93
C GLY A 142 6.08 -10.76 -3.82
N TYR A 143 5.99 -12.09 -3.66
CA TYR A 143 6.66 -13.07 -4.52
C TYR A 143 6.33 -12.84 -6.01
N THR A 144 5.05 -12.74 -6.37
CA THR A 144 4.63 -12.50 -7.76
C THR A 144 5.15 -11.15 -8.29
N LEU A 145 5.15 -10.10 -7.46
CA LEU A 145 5.72 -8.81 -7.84
C LEU A 145 7.25 -8.86 -7.99
N GLY A 146 7.94 -9.63 -7.16
CA GLY A 146 9.38 -9.91 -7.31
C GLY A 146 9.69 -10.56 -8.64
N GLN A 147 8.87 -11.52 -9.09
CA GLN A 147 9.01 -12.11 -10.43
C GLN A 147 8.76 -11.08 -11.55
N MET A 148 7.77 -10.21 -11.38
CA MET A 148 7.48 -9.14 -12.35
C MET A 148 8.64 -8.14 -12.47
N TRP A 149 9.24 -7.76 -11.34
CA TRP A 149 10.25 -6.70 -11.25
C TRP A 149 11.69 -7.21 -11.13
N ALA A 150 11.93 -8.50 -11.38
CA ALA A 150 13.27 -9.10 -11.35
C ALA A 150 14.29 -8.36 -12.24
N ASP A 151 13.82 -7.81 -13.38
CA ASP A 151 14.52 -6.76 -14.11
C ASP A 151 13.69 -5.47 -14.03
N PRO A 152 14.07 -4.50 -13.17
CA PRO A 152 13.33 -3.25 -13.02
C PRO A 152 13.24 -2.41 -14.31
N LEU A 153 14.17 -2.62 -15.26
CA LEU A 153 14.18 -1.92 -16.54
C LEU A 153 13.32 -2.62 -17.61
N ASN A 154 13.04 -3.92 -17.42
CA ASN A 154 12.24 -4.73 -18.34
C ASN A 154 11.27 -5.64 -17.56
N PRO A 155 10.24 -5.08 -16.90
CA PRO A 155 9.32 -5.89 -16.11
C PRO A 155 8.60 -6.95 -16.92
N ASP A 156 8.54 -8.17 -16.37
CA ASP A 156 7.74 -9.24 -16.95
C ASP A 156 6.28 -9.13 -16.48
N ARG A 157 5.48 -8.41 -17.27
CA ARG A 157 4.03 -8.32 -17.06
C ARG A 157 3.30 -9.66 -17.10
N MET A 158 3.91 -10.74 -17.62
CA MET A 158 3.28 -12.07 -17.64
C MET A 158 3.31 -12.74 -16.27
N ALA A 159 4.19 -12.33 -15.36
CA ALA A 159 4.24 -12.83 -13.99
C ALA A 159 2.91 -12.64 -13.25
N THR A 160 2.17 -11.56 -13.53
CA THR A 160 0.86 -11.28 -12.92
C THR A 160 -0.33 -11.72 -13.78
N ASP A 161 -0.11 -12.26 -14.99
CA ASP A 161 -1.19 -12.64 -15.91
C ASP A 161 -1.50 -14.13 -15.84
N ARG A 162 -2.65 -14.47 -15.23
CA ARG A 162 -3.13 -15.85 -15.11
C ARG A 162 -3.28 -16.56 -16.45
N ARG A 163 -3.56 -15.84 -17.54
CA ARG A 163 -3.75 -16.39 -18.89
C ARG A 163 -2.43 -16.91 -19.49
N SER A 164 -1.30 -16.41 -18.98
CA SER A 164 0.04 -16.78 -19.42
C SER A 164 0.72 -17.78 -18.48
N GLY A 165 -0.01 -18.30 -17.48
CA GLY A 165 0.54 -19.22 -16.48
C GLY A 165 1.10 -18.56 -15.23
N GLY A 166 1.16 -17.23 -15.18
CA GLY A 166 1.45 -16.47 -13.96
C GLY A 166 0.19 -16.23 -13.12
N GLY A 167 0.12 -15.04 -12.52
CA GLY A 167 -0.95 -14.60 -11.63
C GLY A 167 -0.56 -14.67 -10.17
N PHE A 168 -1.36 -13.99 -9.34
CA PHE A 168 -1.20 -14.06 -7.89
C PHE A 168 -1.65 -15.44 -7.37
N PRO A 169 -0.83 -16.11 -6.54
CA PRO A 169 -1.22 -17.38 -5.93
C PRO A 169 -2.34 -17.20 -4.89
N VAL A 170 -2.96 -18.31 -4.51
CA VAL A 170 -3.83 -18.34 -3.31
C VAL A 170 -2.97 -17.94 -2.11
N GLY A 171 -3.51 -17.11 -1.22
CA GLY A 171 -2.74 -16.51 -0.13
C GLY A 171 -2.44 -15.03 -0.32
N THR A 172 -2.46 -14.52 -1.56
CA THR A 172 -2.24 -13.10 -1.82
C THR A 172 -3.35 -12.22 -1.23
N ILE A 173 -2.95 -11.26 -0.40
CA ILE A 173 -3.83 -10.23 0.17
C ILE A 173 -3.25 -8.86 -0.16
N PHE A 174 -4.09 -7.99 -0.72
CA PHE A 174 -3.81 -6.58 -0.94
C PHE A 174 -4.51 -5.76 0.13
N CYS A 175 -3.77 -4.86 0.76
CA CYS A 175 -4.32 -3.87 1.67
C CYS A 175 -4.17 -2.51 1.03
N LYS A 176 -5.31 -1.90 0.67
CA LYS A 176 -5.36 -0.55 0.09
C LYS A 176 -6.16 0.36 1.00
N LEU A 177 -5.46 1.29 1.64
CA LEU A 177 -6.10 2.35 2.41
C LEU A 177 -6.34 3.54 1.50
N LEU A 178 -7.55 4.08 1.53
CA LEU A 178 -7.92 5.32 0.84
C LEU A 178 -8.09 6.43 1.88
N LEU A 179 -7.42 7.55 1.63
CA LEU A 179 -7.42 8.74 2.47
C LEU A 179 -7.99 9.90 1.67
N THR A 180 -8.65 10.84 2.34
CA THR A 180 -9.21 12.03 1.70
C THR A 180 -8.73 13.30 2.38
N THR A 181 -8.61 14.37 1.59
CA THR A 181 -8.40 15.73 2.11
C THR A 181 -9.69 16.36 2.64
N ALA A 182 -10.83 15.65 2.57
CA ALA A 182 -12.11 16.16 3.03
C ALA A 182 -12.07 16.41 4.55
N PRO A 183 -12.51 17.59 5.02
CA PRO A 183 -12.56 17.86 6.45
C PRO A 183 -13.80 17.22 7.10
N VAL A 184 -13.77 17.01 8.42
CA VAL A 184 -14.85 16.38 9.20
C VAL A 184 -16.20 17.05 9.02
N GLU A 185 -16.21 18.36 8.80
CA GLU A 185 -17.43 19.13 8.63
C GLU A 185 -18.16 18.76 7.33
N GLN A 186 -17.47 18.10 6.38
CA GLN A 186 -18.00 17.69 5.08
C GLN A 186 -18.21 16.18 4.95
N VAL A 187 -17.37 15.36 5.60
CA VAL A 187 -17.41 13.89 5.55
C VAL A 187 -17.19 13.35 6.97
N ASP A 188 -18.16 12.60 7.48
CA ASP A 188 -18.07 11.90 8.77
C ASP A 188 -17.23 10.61 8.59
N TYR A 189 -16.36 10.30 9.55
CA TYR A 189 -15.42 9.17 9.48
C TYR A 189 -15.42 8.30 10.73
#